data_AF-A0A3N7H3A9-F1
#
_entry.id   AF-A0A3N7H3A9-F1
#
_cell.length_a   1.000
_cell.length_b   1.000
_cell.length_c   1.000
_cell.angle_alpha   90.00
_cell.angle_beta   90.00
_cell.angle_gamma   90.00
#
_symmetry.space_group_name_H-M   'P 1'
#
loop_
_entity.id
_entity.type
_entity.pdbx_description
1 polymer ?
#
loop_
_entity_poly.entity_id
_entity_poly.type
_entity_poly.pdbx_seq_one_letter_code
_entity_poly.pdbx_strand_id
1 'polypeptide(L)'
;MYLQLFYAIFCFYISRFLAIAIYNGCTKCGLSYNLFFKMCWQWKQIVFEDVIAARDSATLEHLKELSSKRRVIEESINQTSYITEAIAREISGGLTSRCEQERLRLEHYLPLLENFISHADLISSNSQMVQWTSQLKIRWSSATSSSSFFDLRGPKFFQIDNLRFELVMIHFLYGATLRERASEFLSTDLKQSAFIFREAAGVFHYLAHEVIPSLQSPISAERPSEASSALSAAMSFICLAEAQAVYTRRAEEKGNTGFGVLAKLHYGVVELLSEATSAIHSGTGEGKTISSRFLVCM
;
A
#
# COMPACT_ATOMS: atom_id res chain seq x y z
N MET A 1 7.76 -29.39 32.13
CA MET A 1 6.99 -28.25 32.65
C MET A 1 7.84 -26.97 32.77
N TYR A 2 9.01 -26.99 33.41
CA TYR A 2 9.89 -25.81 33.53
C TYR A 2 10.45 -25.27 32.20
N LEU A 3 10.70 -26.13 31.20
CA LEU A 3 11.23 -25.72 29.89
C LEU A 3 10.22 -24.91 29.06
N GLN A 4 8.92 -25.26 29.12
CA GLN A 4 7.85 -24.53 28.45
C GLN A 4 7.59 -23.16 29.10
N LEU A 5 7.72 -23.06 30.43
CA LEU A 5 7.58 -21.80 31.14
C LEU A 5 8.76 -20.87 30.82
N PHE A 6 9.98 -21.41 30.75
CA PHE A 6 11.17 -20.65 30.36
C PHE A 6 11.10 -20.18 28.90
N TYR A 7 10.63 -21.03 27.99
CA TYR A 7 10.41 -20.65 26.58
C TYR A 7 9.30 -19.61 26.45
N ALA A 8 8.20 -19.73 27.19
CA ALA A 8 7.12 -18.73 27.20
C ALA A 8 7.57 -17.39 27.77
N ILE A 9 8.40 -17.38 28.82
CA ILE A 9 8.98 -16.15 29.39
C ILE A 9 10.00 -15.55 28.43
N PHE A 10 10.88 -16.36 27.82
CA PHE A 10 11.87 -15.90 26.85
C PHE A 10 11.21 -15.35 25.59
N CYS A 11 10.20 -16.04 25.04
CA CYS A 11 9.36 -15.54 23.96
C CYS A 11 8.63 -14.28 24.38
N PHE A 12 8.09 -14.18 25.59
CA PHE A 12 7.43 -12.96 26.09
C PHE A 12 8.39 -11.77 26.19
N TYR A 13 9.64 -11.97 26.63
CA TYR A 13 10.62 -10.89 26.71
C TYR A 13 11.18 -10.51 25.33
N ILE A 14 11.43 -11.48 24.44
CA ILE A 14 11.85 -11.22 23.06
C ILE A 14 10.73 -10.58 22.27
N SER A 15 9.48 -11.06 22.37
CA SER A 15 8.33 -10.48 21.69
C SER A 15 8.00 -9.10 22.23
N ARG A 16 8.16 -8.86 23.54
CA ARG A 16 8.04 -7.54 24.11
C ARG A 16 9.15 -6.64 23.59
N PHE A 17 10.39 -7.13 23.44
CA PHE A 17 11.47 -6.38 22.80
C PHE A 17 11.25 -6.17 21.30
N LEU A 18 10.69 -7.13 20.56
CA LEU A 18 10.42 -7.07 19.12
C LEU A 18 9.22 -6.17 18.86
N ALA A 19 8.14 -6.29 19.63
CA ALA A 19 6.99 -5.40 19.60
C ALA A 19 7.39 -3.99 20.04
N ILE A 20 8.24 -3.85 21.07
CA ILE A 20 8.83 -2.55 21.45
C ILE A 20 9.81 -2.04 20.40
N ALA A 21 10.49 -2.90 19.62
CA ALA A 21 11.41 -2.51 18.55
C ALA A 21 10.69 -2.20 17.24
N ILE A 22 9.56 -2.84 16.95
CA ILE A 22 8.61 -2.46 15.90
C ILE A 22 7.94 -1.15 16.30
N TYR A 23 7.57 -0.99 17.57
CA TYR A 23 6.94 0.21 18.11
C TYR A 23 7.91 1.41 18.20
N ASN A 24 9.11 1.22 18.74
CA ASN A 24 10.18 2.22 18.81
C ASN A 24 10.91 2.37 17.48
N GLY A 25 10.91 1.36 16.61
CA GLY A 25 11.40 1.45 15.23
C GLY A 25 10.42 2.26 14.39
N CYS A 26 9.12 2.00 14.46
CA CYS A 26 8.10 2.83 13.80
C CYS A 26 8.13 4.28 14.30
N THR A 27 8.44 4.55 15.56
CA THR A 27 8.46 5.92 16.11
C THR A 27 9.84 6.61 16.07
N LYS A 28 10.97 5.89 16.18
CA LYS A 28 12.34 6.47 16.11
C LYS A 28 12.96 6.38 14.73
N CYS A 29 12.63 5.38 13.93
CA CYS A 29 12.92 5.44 12.50
C CYS A 29 11.81 6.29 11.88
N GLY A 30 12.02 7.61 11.85
CA GLY A 30 11.32 8.53 10.94
C GLY A 30 11.33 8.10 9.45
N LEU A 31 11.91 6.93 9.15
CA LEU A 31 11.88 6.18 7.91
C LEU A 31 10.51 5.56 7.61
N SER A 32 9.66 5.15 8.57
CA SER A 32 8.32 4.60 8.20
C SER A 32 7.40 5.69 7.64
N TYR A 33 7.36 6.84 8.31
CA TYR A 33 6.59 8.03 7.90
C TYR A 33 7.04 8.63 6.55
N ASN A 34 8.30 8.40 6.14
CA ASN A 34 8.86 8.98 4.93
C ASN A 34 9.15 7.98 3.81
N LEU A 35 9.26 6.66 4.05
CA LEU A 35 9.56 5.72 2.95
C LEU A 35 8.38 5.51 2.01
N PHE A 36 7.16 5.42 2.54
CA PHE A 36 5.98 5.29 1.69
C PHE A 36 5.58 6.64 1.08
N PHE A 37 5.64 7.75 1.81
CA PHE A 37 5.22 9.06 1.27
C PHE A 37 6.27 9.83 0.48
N LYS A 38 7.56 9.49 0.60
CA LYS A 38 8.61 10.03 -0.30
C LYS A 38 8.69 9.20 -1.59
N MET A 39 7.55 8.69 -2.04
CA MET A 39 7.33 8.32 -3.42
C MET A 39 7.45 9.60 -4.27
N CYS A 40 8.59 9.79 -4.92
CA CYS A 40 8.67 10.75 -6.02
C CYS A 40 7.91 10.12 -7.20
N TRP A 41 6.64 10.45 -7.36
CA TRP A 41 5.85 10.08 -8.53
C TRP A 41 5.97 11.16 -9.62
N GLN A 42 7.20 11.52 -10.02
CA GLN A 42 7.38 12.53 -11.06
C GLN A 42 7.04 11.96 -12.44
N TRP A 43 5.91 12.35 -13.03
CA TRP A 43 5.49 11.86 -14.35
C TRP A 43 4.70 12.85 -15.19
N LYS A 44 4.51 12.46 -16.46
CA LYS A 44 3.72 13.15 -17.47
C LYS A 44 2.24 12.81 -17.23
N GLN A 45 1.41 13.82 -17.07
CA GLN A 45 -0.04 13.70 -16.83
C GLN A 45 -0.69 12.69 -17.81
N ILE A 46 -1.41 11.70 -17.26
CA ILE A 46 -2.26 10.82 -18.06
C ILE A 46 -3.57 11.54 -18.32
N VAL A 47 -3.90 11.73 -19.60
CA VAL A 47 -5.15 12.33 -20.07
C VAL A 47 -5.85 11.29 -20.95
N PHE A 48 -6.85 10.61 -20.38
CA PHE A 48 -7.55 9.51 -21.03
C PHE A 48 -8.29 9.96 -22.29
N GLU A 49 -8.92 11.14 -22.25
CA GLU A 49 -9.68 11.72 -23.37
C GLU A 49 -8.82 12.14 -24.57
N ASP A 50 -7.52 12.38 -24.38
CA ASP A 50 -6.60 12.72 -25.47
C ASP A 50 -6.16 11.47 -26.26
N VAL A 51 -6.26 10.30 -25.63
CA VAL A 51 -5.78 9.03 -26.18
C VAL A 51 -6.93 8.16 -26.68
N ILE A 52 -8.02 8.11 -25.90
CA ILE A 52 -9.18 7.27 -26.20
C ILE A 52 -10.23 8.13 -26.91
N ALA A 53 -10.55 7.78 -28.16
CA ALA A 53 -11.53 8.51 -28.94
C ALA A 53 -12.96 8.22 -28.45
N ALA A 54 -13.58 9.19 -27.78
CA ALA A 54 -15.00 9.16 -27.45
C ALA A 54 -15.86 9.46 -28.68
N ARG A 55 -16.89 8.64 -28.92
CA ARG A 55 -17.85 8.83 -30.03
C ARG A 55 -19.08 9.62 -29.63
N ASP A 56 -19.33 9.75 -28.33
CA ASP A 56 -20.47 10.43 -27.74
C ASP A 56 -20.01 11.30 -26.56
N SER A 57 -20.85 12.29 -26.20
CA SER A 57 -20.54 13.24 -25.13
C SER A 57 -20.48 12.58 -23.75
N ALA A 58 -21.27 11.54 -23.49
CA ALA A 58 -21.28 10.89 -22.18
C ALA A 58 -19.98 10.13 -21.91
N THR A 59 -19.48 9.36 -22.89
CA THR A 59 -18.17 8.70 -22.82
C THR A 59 -17.05 9.71 -22.63
N LEU A 60 -17.10 10.84 -23.34
CA LEU A 60 -16.11 11.90 -23.19
C LEU A 60 -16.08 12.48 -21.77
N GLU A 61 -17.24 12.73 -21.17
CA GLU A 61 -17.32 13.24 -19.79
C GLU A 61 -16.80 12.22 -18.77
N HIS A 62 -17.09 10.92 -18.93
CA HIS A 62 -16.53 9.88 -18.06
C HIS A 62 -14.99 9.81 -18.16
N LEU A 63 -14.42 9.94 -19.36
CA LEU A 63 -12.96 9.95 -19.54
C LEU A 63 -12.32 11.18 -18.90
N LYS A 64 -12.94 12.37 -19.06
CA LYS A 64 -12.50 13.59 -18.39
C LYS A 64 -12.58 13.47 -16.87
N GLU A 65 -13.63 12.84 -16.34
CA GLU A 65 -13.75 12.59 -14.91
C GLU A 65 -12.61 11.68 -14.43
N LEU A 66 -12.34 10.59 -15.15
CA LEU A 66 -11.24 9.67 -14.83
C LEU A 66 -9.89 10.41 -14.80
N SER A 67 -9.59 11.21 -15.83
CA SER A 67 -8.38 12.04 -15.90
C SER A 67 -8.30 13.06 -14.77
N SER A 68 -9.41 13.74 -14.48
CA SER A 68 -9.53 14.73 -13.41
C SER A 68 -9.24 14.13 -12.04
N LYS A 69 -9.88 13.02 -11.69
CA LYS A 69 -9.69 12.34 -10.40
C LYS A 69 -8.27 11.80 -10.25
N ARG A 70 -7.72 11.21 -11.32
CA ARG A 70 -6.34 10.74 -11.33
C ARG A 70 -5.34 11.87 -11.11
N ARG A 71 -5.53 13.02 -11.79
CA ARG A 71 -4.68 14.20 -11.64
C ARG A 71 -4.67 14.73 -10.20
N VAL A 72 -5.83 14.77 -9.54
CA VAL A 72 -5.92 15.22 -8.14
C VAL A 72 -5.12 14.32 -7.19
N ILE A 73 -5.13 13.00 -7.42
CA ILE A 73 -4.29 12.04 -6.68
C ILE A 73 -2.81 12.36 -6.94
N GLU A 74 -2.43 12.50 -8.21
CA GLU A 74 -1.05 12.78 -8.62
C GLU A 74 -0.49 14.07 -8.00
N GLU A 75 -1.22 15.19 -8.11
CA GLU A 75 -0.82 16.49 -7.56
C GLU A 75 -0.66 16.46 -6.03
N SER A 76 -1.50 15.67 -5.34
CA SER A 76 -1.42 15.49 -3.88
C SER A 76 -0.14 14.79 -3.47
N ILE A 77 0.18 13.67 -4.13
CA ILE A 77 1.33 12.88 -3.70
C ILE A 77 2.64 13.58 -4.06
N ASN A 78 2.67 14.25 -5.21
CA ASN A 78 3.83 15.03 -5.63
C ASN A 78 4.03 16.33 -4.85
N GLN A 79 3.07 16.72 -4.00
CA GLN A 79 3.07 18.00 -3.30
C GLN A 79 3.23 19.19 -4.27
N THR A 80 2.81 19.02 -5.52
CA THR A 80 2.85 20.05 -6.57
C THR A 80 1.56 20.87 -6.59
N SER A 81 0.59 20.53 -5.75
CA SER A 81 -0.62 21.31 -5.60
C SER A 81 -0.30 22.70 -5.06
N TYR A 82 -0.66 23.74 -5.80
CA TYR A 82 -0.58 25.13 -5.38
C TYR A 82 -1.74 25.55 -4.46
N ILE A 83 -2.61 24.60 -4.10
CA ILE A 83 -3.79 24.84 -3.27
C ILE A 83 -3.33 24.93 -1.81
N THR A 84 -3.76 25.98 -1.10
CA THR A 84 -3.46 26.13 0.31
C THR A 84 -4.20 25.07 1.13
N GLU A 85 -3.63 24.67 2.27
CA GLU A 85 -4.21 23.66 3.17
C GLU A 85 -5.66 24.01 3.60
N ALA A 86 -5.96 25.30 3.71
CA ALA A 86 -7.31 25.81 4.00
C ALA A 86 -8.32 25.48 2.89
N ILE A 87 -7.92 25.62 1.62
CA ILE A 87 -8.77 25.31 0.46
C ILE A 87 -8.87 23.79 0.27
N ALA A 88 -7.77 23.05 0.46
CA ALA A 88 -7.80 21.58 0.42
C ALA A 88 -8.76 20.99 1.48
N ARG A 89 -8.80 21.60 2.67
CA ARG A 89 -9.75 21.29 3.73
C ARG A 89 -11.21 21.57 3.33
N GLU A 90 -11.48 22.69 2.67
CA GLU A 90 -12.83 23.02 2.20
C GLU A 90 -13.33 22.03 1.15
N ILE A 91 -12.48 21.71 0.16
CA ILE A 91 -12.79 20.74 -0.91
C ILE A 91 -13.02 19.32 -0.36
N SER A 92 -12.33 18.96 0.72
CA SER A 92 -12.49 17.66 1.38
C SER A 92 -13.58 17.63 2.46
N GLY A 93 -14.49 18.62 2.49
CA GLY A 93 -15.62 18.64 3.42
C GLY A 93 -15.21 18.92 4.87
N GLY A 94 -14.09 19.60 5.10
CA GLY A 94 -13.59 19.96 6.43
C GLY A 94 -12.51 19.04 6.99
N LEU A 95 -12.06 18.04 6.24
CA LEU A 95 -11.07 17.07 6.71
C LEU A 95 -9.68 17.68 6.89
N THR A 96 -9.06 17.41 8.04
CA THR A 96 -7.75 17.95 8.41
C THR A 96 -6.60 16.96 8.24
N SER A 97 -6.86 15.64 8.26
CA SER A 97 -5.83 14.63 8.03
C SER A 97 -5.58 14.46 6.54
N ARG A 98 -4.30 14.58 6.12
CA ARG A 98 -3.85 14.32 4.75
C ARG A 98 -4.21 12.91 4.30
N CYS A 99 -3.97 11.91 5.15
CA CYS A 99 -4.26 10.51 4.84
C CYS A 99 -5.75 10.28 4.59
N GLU A 100 -6.62 10.97 5.33
CA GLU A 100 -8.07 10.89 5.12
C GLU A 100 -8.50 11.53 3.78
N GLN A 101 -7.91 12.68 3.43
CA GLN A 101 -8.15 13.32 2.14
C GLN A 101 -7.70 12.44 0.97
N GLU A 102 -6.55 11.79 1.09
CA GLU A 102 -6.01 10.89 0.07
C GLU A 102 -6.82 9.60 -0.03
N ARG A 103 -7.25 9.02 1.09
CA ARG A 103 -8.18 7.88 1.14
C ARG A 103 -9.43 8.18 0.31
N LEU A 104 -10.07 9.33 0.55
CA LEU A 104 -11.26 9.72 -0.20
C LEU A 104 -10.97 9.89 -1.69
N ARG A 105 -9.86 10.52 -2.08
CA ARG A 105 -9.52 10.68 -3.51
C ARG A 105 -9.39 9.32 -4.20
N LEU A 106 -8.76 8.35 -3.54
CA LEU A 106 -8.60 6.98 -4.03
C LEU A 106 -9.93 6.25 -4.13
N GLU A 107 -10.82 6.39 -3.13
CA GLU A 107 -12.15 5.78 -3.13
C GLU A 107 -13.07 6.30 -4.22
N HIS A 108 -12.90 7.56 -4.64
CA HIS A 108 -13.64 8.08 -5.80
C HIS A 108 -13.04 7.64 -7.14
N TYR A 109 -11.74 7.34 -7.20
CA TYR A 109 -11.07 6.96 -8.44
C TYR A 109 -11.17 5.45 -8.74
N LEU A 110 -11.04 4.61 -7.71
CA LEU A 110 -11.04 3.15 -7.84
C LEU A 110 -12.27 2.61 -8.59
N PRO A 111 -13.51 2.95 -8.22
CA PRO A 111 -14.70 2.43 -8.92
C PRO A 111 -14.76 2.88 -10.39
N LEU A 112 -14.28 4.10 -10.70
CA LEU A 112 -14.23 4.59 -12.07
C LEU A 112 -13.24 3.78 -12.91
N LEU A 113 -12.06 3.50 -12.35
CA LEU A 113 -11.02 2.71 -13.01
C LEU A 113 -11.46 1.25 -13.20
N GLU A 114 -12.06 0.63 -12.18
CA GLU A 114 -12.58 -0.74 -12.25
C GLU A 114 -13.68 -0.88 -13.31
N ASN A 115 -14.64 0.05 -13.32
CA ASN A 115 -15.68 0.08 -14.34
C ASN A 115 -15.07 0.23 -15.74
N PHE A 116 -14.11 1.14 -15.90
CA PHE A 116 -13.41 1.30 -17.17
C PHE A 116 -12.68 0.02 -17.61
N ILE A 117 -11.98 -0.67 -16.70
CA ILE A 117 -11.30 -1.93 -16.99
C ILE A 117 -12.28 -3.02 -17.39
N SER A 118 -13.40 -3.17 -16.67
CA SER A 118 -14.41 -4.17 -17.01
C SER A 118 -14.97 -3.97 -18.42
N HIS A 119 -15.22 -2.73 -18.84
CA HIS A 119 -15.64 -2.41 -20.20
C HIS A 119 -14.53 -2.59 -21.23
N ALA A 120 -13.30 -2.23 -20.88
CA ALA A 120 -12.13 -2.43 -21.73
C ALA A 120 -11.87 -3.92 -21.97
N ASP A 121 -12.06 -4.77 -20.96
CA ASP A 121 -11.87 -6.22 -21.03
C ASP A 121 -12.85 -6.90 -21.98
N LEU A 122 -14.12 -6.45 -21.98
CA LEU A 122 -15.13 -6.92 -22.93
C LEU A 122 -14.75 -6.65 -24.40
N ILE A 123 -13.89 -5.65 -24.64
CA ILE A 123 -13.48 -5.19 -25.97
C ILE A 123 -11.96 -5.48 -26.19
N SER A 124 -11.30 -6.19 -25.28
CA SER A 124 -9.84 -6.34 -25.22
C SER A 124 -9.21 -7.03 -26.45
N SER A 125 -9.98 -7.84 -27.17
CA SER A 125 -9.56 -8.43 -28.45
C SER A 125 -9.46 -7.41 -29.59
N ASN A 126 -9.90 -6.17 -29.38
CA ASN A 126 -9.80 -5.08 -30.34
C ASN A 126 -8.38 -4.49 -30.32
N SER A 127 -7.69 -4.58 -31.46
CA SER A 127 -6.35 -3.99 -31.65
C SER A 127 -6.30 -2.50 -31.30
N GLN A 128 -7.43 -1.79 -31.42
CA GLN A 128 -7.56 -0.38 -31.07
C GLN A 128 -7.44 -0.14 -29.56
N MET A 129 -8.03 -0.99 -28.72
CA MET A 129 -7.93 -0.87 -27.26
C MET A 129 -6.50 -1.11 -26.76
N VAL A 130 -5.81 -2.09 -27.35
CA VAL A 130 -4.39 -2.34 -27.08
C VAL A 130 -3.54 -1.14 -27.47
N GLN A 131 -3.79 -0.54 -28.64
CA GLN A 131 -3.09 0.65 -29.10
C GLN A 131 -3.34 1.86 -28.17
N TRP A 132 -4.59 2.13 -27.80
CA TRP A 132 -4.90 3.23 -26.88
C TRP A 132 -4.24 3.03 -25.51
N THR A 133 -4.27 1.82 -24.97
CA THR A 133 -3.62 1.53 -23.68
C THR A 133 -2.11 1.76 -23.75
N SER A 134 -1.47 1.38 -24.87
CA SER A 134 -0.03 1.64 -25.10
C SER A 134 0.32 3.13 -25.17
N GLN A 135 -0.61 3.97 -25.64
CA GLN A 135 -0.40 5.40 -25.79
C GLN A 135 -0.56 6.18 -24.48
N LEU A 136 -1.25 5.62 -23.49
CA LEU A 136 -1.37 6.20 -22.14
C LEU A 136 -0.02 6.30 -21.42
N LYS A 137 0.96 5.44 -21.77
CA LYS A 137 2.32 5.46 -21.21
C LYS A 137 2.33 5.38 -19.67
N ILE A 138 1.60 4.40 -19.13
CA ILE A 138 1.38 4.25 -17.69
C ILE A 138 2.70 3.95 -16.99
N ARG A 139 2.98 4.71 -15.94
CA ARG A 139 4.31 4.85 -15.37
C ARG A 139 4.25 5.02 -13.85
N TRP A 140 4.92 4.13 -13.14
CA TRP A 140 4.94 4.08 -11.67
C TRP A 140 6.36 3.89 -11.12
N SER A 141 6.71 4.64 -10.08
CA SER A 141 7.99 4.47 -9.37
C SER A 141 7.84 3.38 -8.32
N SER A 142 8.97 2.84 -7.84
CA SER A 142 8.95 1.87 -6.76
C SER A 142 9.54 2.50 -5.50
N ALA A 143 8.78 2.44 -4.40
CA ALA A 143 9.18 2.85 -3.06
C ALA A 143 10.03 1.78 -2.36
N THR A 144 9.84 0.52 -2.73
CA THR A 144 10.56 -0.62 -2.14
C THR A 144 11.82 -1.00 -2.91
N SER A 145 11.98 -0.54 -4.15
CA SER A 145 13.22 -0.67 -4.91
C SER A 145 14.32 0.21 -4.31
N SER A 146 15.45 -0.40 -3.97
CA SER A 146 16.65 0.30 -3.53
C SER A 146 17.15 1.28 -4.60
N SER A 147 17.12 2.60 -4.33
CA SER A 147 18.14 3.49 -4.86
C SER A 147 19.35 3.42 -3.91
N SER A 148 20.52 3.03 -4.40
CA SER A 148 21.71 3.09 -3.56
C SER A 148 22.02 4.56 -3.26
N PHE A 149 22.63 4.87 -2.12
CA PHE A 149 23.08 6.25 -1.79
C PHE A 149 24.05 6.83 -2.84
N PHE A 150 24.61 6.00 -3.73
CA PHE A 150 25.50 6.41 -4.81
C PHE A 150 24.82 6.45 -6.19
N ASP A 151 23.54 6.12 -6.29
CA ASP A 151 22.77 6.32 -7.52
C ASP A 151 22.41 7.80 -7.67
N LEU A 152 23.24 8.52 -8.43
CA LEU A 152 22.94 9.85 -8.97
C LEU A 152 21.79 9.81 -9.99
N ARG A 153 21.28 8.62 -10.33
CA ARG A 153 20.03 8.41 -11.06
C ARG A 153 18.89 8.49 -10.06
N GLY A 154 17.95 9.39 -10.29
CA GLY A 154 16.73 9.51 -9.50
C GLY A 154 15.89 8.22 -9.40
N PRO A 155 14.67 8.30 -8.84
CA PRO A 155 13.85 7.12 -8.56
C PRO A 155 13.66 6.26 -9.81
N LYS A 156 13.75 4.93 -9.63
CA LYS A 156 13.55 3.98 -10.72
C LYS A 156 12.09 3.99 -11.16
N PHE A 157 11.90 4.05 -12.46
CA PHE A 157 10.65 4.30 -13.13
C PHE A 157 10.29 3.08 -13.98
N PHE A 158 9.12 2.50 -13.74
CA PHE A 158 8.60 1.34 -14.46
C PHE A 158 7.45 1.80 -15.36
N GLN A 159 7.62 1.66 -16.67
CA GLN A 159 6.54 1.88 -17.63
C GLN A 159 5.95 0.52 -18.00
N ILE A 160 4.68 0.31 -17.65
CA ILE A 160 3.93 -0.88 -18.02
C ILE A 160 2.58 -0.39 -18.52
N ASP A 161 2.39 -0.43 -19.83
CA ASP A 161 1.21 0.14 -20.48
C ASP A 161 0.03 -0.84 -20.42
N ASN A 162 -0.52 -1.01 -19.22
CA ASN A 162 -1.64 -1.89 -18.93
C ASN A 162 -2.54 -1.26 -17.86
N LEU A 163 -3.85 -1.16 -18.13
CA LEU A 163 -4.81 -0.60 -17.18
C LEU A 163 -4.90 -1.40 -15.87
N ARG A 164 -4.72 -2.72 -15.92
CA ARG A 164 -4.67 -3.54 -14.70
C ARG A 164 -3.39 -3.28 -13.89
N PHE A 165 -2.30 -2.83 -14.52
CA PHE A 165 -1.11 -2.39 -13.78
C PHE A 165 -1.40 -1.10 -13.01
N GLU A 166 -2.09 -0.13 -13.62
CA GLU A 166 -2.60 1.06 -12.90
C GLU A 166 -3.47 0.64 -11.71
N LEU A 167 -4.40 -0.29 -11.92
CA LEU A 167 -5.30 -0.79 -10.88
C LEU A 167 -4.54 -1.38 -9.68
N VAL A 168 -3.52 -2.19 -9.94
CA VAL A 168 -2.65 -2.78 -8.90
C VAL A 168 -1.95 -1.70 -8.11
N MET A 169 -1.34 -0.73 -8.79
CA MET A 169 -0.58 0.32 -8.13
C MET A 169 -1.47 1.25 -7.29
N ILE A 170 -2.68 1.56 -7.76
CA ILE A 170 -3.67 2.36 -7.02
C ILE A 170 -4.19 1.60 -5.80
N HIS A 171 -4.47 0.30 -5.91
CA HIS A 171 -4.84 -0.54 -4.76
C HIS A 171 -3.72 -0.62 -3.73
N PHE A 172 -2.48 -0.77 -4.18
CA PHE A 172 -1.32 -0.80 -3.30
C PHE A 172 -1.16 0.54 -2.55
N LEU A 173 -1.33 1.66 -3.25
CA LEU A 173 -1.35 3.00 -2.66
C LEU A 173 -2.48 3.14 -1.64
N TYR A 174 -3.69 2.67 -1.95
CA TYR A 174 -4.83 2.69 -1.02
C TYR A 174 -4.55 1.91 0.27
N GLY A 175 -4.00 0.69 0.17
CA GLY A 175 -3.58 -0.08 1.34
C GLY A 175 -2.50 0.65 2.17
N ALA A 176 -1.56 1.31 1.52
CA ALA A 176 -0.52 2.10 2.19
C ALA A 176 -1.10 3.32 2.93
N THR A 177 -2.01 4.06 2.30
CA THR A 177 -2.71 5.20 2.92
C THR A 177 -3.53 4.77 4.14
N LEU A 178 -4.20 3.61 4.09
CA LEU A 178 -4.92 3.04 5.23
C LEU A 178 -3.95 2.68 6.38
N ARG A 179 -2.83 2.01 6.07
CA ARG A 179 -1.82 1.67 7.08
C ARG A 179 -1.24 2.91 7.77
N GLU A 180 -1.01 3.98 7.03
CA GLU A 180 -0.57 5.25 7.62
C GLU A 180 -1.65 5.88 8.50
N ARG A 181 -2.89 5.90 8.01
CA ARG A 181 -4.02 6.40 8.79
C ARG A 181 -4.18 5.64 10.10
N ALA A 182 -4.00 4.32 10.10
CA ALA A 182 -4.01 3.51 11.31
C ALA A 182 -2.94 3.94 12.32
N SER A 183 -1.78 4.39 11.84
CA SER A 183 -0.67 4.87 12.65
C SER A 183 -0.97 6.21 13.34
N GLU A 184 -1.76 7.09 12.71
CA GLU A 184 -2.23 8.36 13.31
C GLU A 184 -3.08 8.12 14.57
N PHE A 185 -3.77 6.99 14.66
CA PHE A 185 -4.64 6.64 15.80
C PHE A 185 -3.94 5.88 16.94
N LEU A 186 -2.66 5.52 16.80
CA LEU A 186 -1.91 4.74 17.80
C LEU A 186 -1.78 5.43 19.17
N SER A 187 -1.91 6.75 19.22
CA SER A 187 -1.83 7.54 20.45
C SER A 187 -3.21 7.91 21.03
N THR A 188 -4.27 7.85 20.24
CA THR A 188 -5.59 8.39 20.58
C THR A 188 -6.67 7.33 20.70
N ASP A 189 -6.78 6.42 19.73
CA ASP A 189 -7.77 5.35 19.72
C ASP A 189 -7.19 4.04 19.17
N LEU A 190 -6.74 3.18 20.09
CA LEU A 190 -6.22 1.85 19.77
C LEU A 190 -7.26 0.94 19.10
N LYS A 191 -8.56 1.13 19.37
CA LYS A 191 -9.61 0.32 18.72
C LYS A 191 -9.70 0.68 17.24
N GLN A 192 -9.75 1.97 16.94
CA GLN A 192 -9.81 2.47 15.58
C GLN A 192 -8.52 2.15 14.81
N SER A 193 -7.35 2.34 15.43
CA SER A 193 -6.06 1.98 14.85
C SER A 193 -6.02 0.49 14.44
N ALA A 194 -6.35 -0.43 15.35
CA ALA A 194 -6.36 -1.86 15.04
C ALA A 194 -7.38 -2.23 13.95
N PHE A 195 -8.53 -1.55 13.91
CA PHE A 195 -9.53 -1.76 12.86
C PHE A 195 -9.00 -1.39 11.48
N ILE A 196 -8.42 -0.20 11.33
CA ILE A 196 -7.89 0.29 10.04
C ILE A 196 -6.70 -0.55 9.57
N PHE A 197 -5.82 -1.00 10.48
CA PHE A 197 -4.77 -1.96 10.11
C PHE A 197 -5.34 -3.26 9.52
N ARG A 198 -6.45 -3.77 10.04
CA ARG A 198 -7.12 -4.95 9.48
C ARG A 198 -7.76 -4.67 8.11
N GLU A 199 -8.29 -3.47 7.91
CA GLU A 199 -8.79 -3.04 6.59
C GLU A 199 -7.65 -2.98 5.57
N ALA A 200 -6.52 -2.36 5.91
CA ALA A 200 -5.32 -2.34 5.08
C ALA A 200 -4.84 -3.76 4.74
N ALA A 201 -4.83 -4.65 5.73
CA ALA A 201 -4.48 -6.06 5.52
C ALA A 201 -5.42 -6.74 4.50
N GLY A 202 -6.72 -6.45 4.55
CA GLY A 202 -7.72 -6.96 3.60
C GLY A 202 -7.47 -6.48 2.17
N VAL A 203 -7.13 -5.20 1.99
CA VAL A 203 -6.77 -4.63 0.68
C VAL A 203 -5.55 -5.35 0.10
N PHE A 204 -4.48 -5.51 0.88
CA PHE A 204 -3.27 -6.20 0.43
C PHE A 204 -3.51 -7.70 0.17
N HIS A 205 -4.38 -8.34 0.96
CA HIS A 205 -4.78 -9.73 0.73
C HIS A 205 -5.53 -9.89 -0.61
N TYR A 206 -6.50 -9.01 -0.88
CA TYR A 206 -7.23 -8.96 -2.14
C TYR A 206 -6.30 -8.71 -3.32
N LEU A 207 -5.36 -7.78 -3.18
CA LEU A 207 -4.35 -7.48 -4.20
C LEU A 207 -3.48 -8.72 -4.52
N ALA A 208 -3.04 -9.44 -3.50
CA ALA A 208 -2.18 -10.62 -3.64
C ALA A 208 -2.85 -11.81 -4.33
N HIS A 209 -4.13 -12.06 -4.04
CA HIS A 209 -4.81 -13.31 -4.43
C HIS A 209 -5.80 -13.14 -5.58
N GLU A 210 -6.36 -11.94 -5.78
CA GLU A 210 -7.38 -11.69 -6.81
C GLU A 210 -6.84 -10.79 -7.93
N VAL A 211 -6.34 -9.60 -7.58
CA VAL A 211 -6.01 -8.56 -8.58
C VAL A 211 -4.72 -8.89 -9.34
N ILE A 212 -3.61 -9.15 -8.64
CA ILE A 212 -2.31 -9.42 -9.30
C ILE A 212 -2.35 -10.72 -10.13
N PRO A 213 -2.92 -11.84 -9.65
CA PRO A 213 -3.04 -13.05 -10.47
C PRO A 213 -3.92 -12.87 -11.71
N SER A 214 -4.88 -11.94 -11.71
CA SER A 214 -5.73 -11.63 -12.87
C SER A 214 -5.02 -10.88 -14.00
N LEU A 215 -3.73 -10.52 -13.82
CA LEU A 215 -2.91 -9.92 -14.87
C LEU A 215 -2.62 -10.97 -15.98
N GLN A 216 -3.48 -11.03 -16.99
CA GLN A 216 -3.44 -12.02 -18.09
C GLN A 216 -2.20 -11.98 -18.99
N SER A 217 -1.25 -11.05 -18.79
CA SER A 217 -0.06 -10.92 -19.62
C SER A 217 1.19 -11.33 -18.85
N PRO A 218 2.16 -12.04 -19.48
CA PRO A 218 3.53 -12.03 -18.99
C PRO A 218 4.05 -10.60 -19.12
N ILE A 219 3.81 -9.81 -18.08
CA ILE A 219 4.33 -8.46 -17.94
C ILE A 219 5.85 -8.55 -18.07
N SER A 220 6.44 -7.56 -18.75
CA SER A 220 7.88 -7.37 -18.91
C SER A 220 8.68 -7.86 -17.70
N ALA A 221 9.85 -8.46 -17.93
CA ALA A 221 10.72 -9.04 -16.91
C ALA A 221 11.13 -8.06 -15.77
N GLU A 222 10.83 -6.77 -15.93
CA GLU A 222 11.10 -5.71 -14.97
C GLU A 222 9.77 -5.10 -14.46
N ARG A 223 9.22 -5.66 -13.38
CA ARG A 223 8.08 -5.09 -12.63
C ARG A 223 8.54 -4.44 -11.32
N PRO A 224 7.86 -3.39 -10.84
CA PRO A 224 8.08 -2.91 -9.48
C PRO A 224 7.67 -4.01 -8.49
N SER A 225 8.34 -4.11 -7.35
CA SER A 225 8.03 -5.17 -6.39
C SER A 225 6.66 -4.97 -5.72
N GLU A 226 6.11 -3.75 -5.74
CA GLU A 226 4.73 -3.41 -5.37
C GLU A 226 3.69 -4.15 -6.22
N ALA A 227 4.02 -4.49 -7.46
CA ALA A 227 3.18 -5.30 -8.33
C ALA A 227 3.43 -6.82 -8.18
N SER A 228 4.02 -7.24 -7.05
CA SER A 228 4.23 -8.64 -6.68
C SER A 228 3.14 -9.14 -5.72
N SER A 229 2.63 -10.33 -6.00
CA SER A 229 1.72 -11.04 -5.09
C SER A 229 2.42 -11.38 -3.76
N ALA A 230 3.72 -11.71 -3.80
CA ALA A 230 4.50 -12.03 -2.60
C ALA A 230 4.65 -10.81 -1.67
N LEU A 231 4.96 -9.63 -2.21
CA LEU A 231 5.04 -8.41 -1.42
C LEU A 231 3.68 -8.00 -0.87
N SER A 232 2.61 -8.12 -1.68
CA SER A 232 1.25 -7.81 -1.24
C SER A 232 0.81 -8.76 -0.10
N ALA A 233 1.10 -10.06 -0.20
CA ALA A 233 0.85 -11.01 0.88
C ALA A 233 1.63 -10.66 2.15
N ALA A 234 2.91 -10.30 2.02
CA ALA A 234 3.72 -9.86 3.15
C ALA A 234 3.16 -8.59 3.81
N MET A 235 2.76 -7.59 3.03
CA MET A 235 2.12 -6.37 3.54
C MET A 235 0.81 -6.68 4.27
N SER A 236 0.04 -7.67 3.81
CA SER A 236 -1.15 -8.13 4.51
C SER A 236 -0.81 -8.69 5.89
N PHE A 237 0.20 -9.58 5.98
CA PHE A 237 0.68 -10.12 7.25
C PHE A 237 1.26 -9.06 8.19
N ILE A 238 2.01 -8.09 7.66
CA ILE A 238 2.55 -6.96 8.44
C ILE A 238 1.40 -6.16 9.06
N CYS A 239 0.38 -5.80 8.27
CA CYS A 239 -0.76 -5.04 8.78
C CYS A 239 -1.55 -5.83 9.84
N LEU A 240 -1.69 -7.16 9.69
CA LEU A 240 -2.28 -8.02 10.72
C LEU A 240 -1.42 -8.08 11.99
N ALA A 241 -0.09 -8.14 11.84
CA ALA A 241 0.85 -8.14 12.97
C ALA A 241 0.75 -6.82 13.74
N GLU A 242 0.67 -5.69 13.05
CA GLU A 242 0.47 -4.37 13.63
C GLU A 242 -0.87 -4.27 14.37
N ALA A 243 -1.97 -4.75 13.78
CA ALA A 243 -3.27 -4.81 14.45
C ALA A 243 -3.22 -5.66 15.73
N GLN A 244 -2.56 -6.81 15.66
CA GLN A 244 -2.39 -7.72 16.81
C GLN A 244 -1.51 -7.09 17.90
N ALA A 245 -0.45 -6.36 17.53
CA ALA A 245 0.38 -5.61 18.46
C ALA A 245 -0.42 -4.51 19.18
N VAL A 246 -1.32 -3.81 18.47
CA VAL A 246 -2.22 -2.81 19.07
C VAL A 246 -3.18 -3.46 20.08
N TYR A 247 -3.77 -4.62 19.75
CA TYR A 247 -4.60 -5.35 20.72
C TYR A 247 -3.81 -5.82 21.94
N THR A 248 -2.57 -6.26 21.73
CA THR A 248 -1.67 -6.69 22.80
C THR A 248 -1.39 -5.52 23.75
N ARG A 249 -1.01 -4.36 23.22
CA ARG A 249 -0.82 -3.12 24.00
C ARG A 249 -2.07 -2.77 24.80
N ARG A 250 -3.24 -2.82 24.17
CA ARG A 250 -4.51 -2.54 24.86
C ARG A 250 -4.80 -3.53 25.99
N ALA A 251 -4.44 -4.80 25.81
CA ALA A 251 -4.60 -5.83 26.84
C ALA A 251 -3.63 -5.63 28.02
N GLU A 252 -2.43 -5.13 27.75
CA GLU A 252 -1.45 -4.72 28.75
C GLU A 252 -1.92 -3.48 29.54
N GLU A 253 -2.40 -2.44 28.85
CA GLU A 253 -2.91 -1.20 29.47
C GLU A 253 -4.10 -1.44 30.41
N LYS A 254 -4.95 -2.43 30.10
CA LYS A 254 -6.08 -2.81 30.97
C LYS A 254 -5.65 -3.52 32.26
N GLY A 255 -4.45 -4.11 32.31
CA GLY A 255 -3.88 -4.78 33.49
C GLY A 255 -4.62 -6.03 34.01
N ASN A 256 -5.78 -6.40 33.44
CA ASN A 256 -6.60 -7.53 33.87
C ASN A 256 -6.40 -8.80 33.02
N THR A 257 -5.47 -8.78 32.08
CA THR A 257 -5.18 -9.90 31.18
C THR A 257 -4.13 -10.81 31.81
N GLY A 258 -4.44 -12.10 31.96
CA GLY A 258 -3.49 -13.08 32.51
C GLY A 258 -2.23 -13.22 31.64
N PHE A 259 -1.08 -13.44 32.27
CA PHE A 259 0.22 -13.55 31.60
C PHE A 259 0.22 -14.55 30.43
N GLY A 260 -0.42 -15.71 30.58
CA GLY A 260 -0.50 -16.72 29.52
C GLY A 260 -1.27 -16.25 28.28
N VAL A 261 -2.24 -15.35 28.43
CA VAL A 261 -2.96 -14.75 27.30
C VAL A 261 -2.08 -13.69 26.64
N LEU A 262 -1.42 -12.82 27.42
CA LEU A 262 -0.49 -11.83 26.88
C LEU A 262 0.65 -12.49 26.09
N ALA A 263 1.23 -13.58 26.61
CA ALA A 263 2.27 -14.32 25.92
C ALA A 263 1.79 -14.88 24.57
N LYS A 264 0.55 -15.40 24.50
CA LYS A 264 -0.05 -15.87 23.23
C LYS A 264 -0.29 -14.73 22.24
N LEU A 265 -0.76 -13.57 22.73
CA LEU A 265 -1.01 -12.42 21.86
C LEU A 265 0.29 -11.93 21.21
N HIS A 266 1.34 -11.79 22.02
CA HIS A 266 2.69 -11.48 21.58
C HIS A 266 3.28 -12.51 20.62
N TYR A 267 3.12 -13.80 20.93
CA TYR A 267 3.59 -14.88 20.06
C TYR A 267 2.89 -14.85 18.69
N GLY A 268 1.59 -14.55 18.64
CA GLY A 268 0.85 -14.38 17.39
C GLY A 268 1.39 -13.25 16.50
N VAL A 269 1.95 -12.17 17.08
CA VAL A 269 2.65 -11.13 16.30
C VAL A 269 3.88 -11.71 15.61
N VAL A 270 4.67 -12.51 16.34
CA VAL A 270 5.89 -13.17 15.81
C VAL A 270 5.54 -14.14 14.68
N GLU A 271 4.48 -14.94 14.84
CA GLU A 271 4.01 -15.85 13.79
C GLU A 271 3.64 -15.09 12.50
N LEU A 272 2.87 -14.00 12.61
CA LEU A 272 2.48 -13.18 11.46
C LEU A 272 3.69 -12.58 10.74
N LEU A 273 4.70 -12.10 11.47
CA LEU A 273 5.93 -11.55 10.86
C LEU A 273 6.80 -12.65 10.22
N SER A 274 6.81 -13.85 10.80
CA SER A 274 7.45 -15.01 10.19
C SER A 274 6.78 -15.36 8.86
N GLU A 275 5.45 -15.32 8.78
CA GLU A 275 4.71 -15.54 7.54
C GLU A 275 4.99 -14.43 6.50
N ALA A 276 5.08 -13.16 6.93
CA ALA A 276 5.48 -12.06 6.05
C ALA A 276 6.88 -12.28 5.44
N THR A 277 7.81 -12.73 6.28
CA THR A 277 9.18 -13.06 5.86
C THR A 277 9.16 -14.24 4.88
N SER A 278 8.42 -15.30 5.19
CA SER A 278 8.27 -16.48 4.33
C SER A 278 7.69 -16.09 2.96
N ALA A 279 6.64 -15.26 2.93
CA ALA A 279 6.03 -14.77 1.70
C ALA A 279 7.06 -14.08 0.79
N ILE A 280 7.88 -13.18 1.33
CA ILE A 280 8.94 -12.49 0.55
C ILE A 280 10.02 -13.45 0.03
N HIS A 281 10.43 -14.43 0.85
CA HIS A 281 11.48 -15.39 0.45
C HIS A 281 10.99 -16.45 -0.55
N SER A 282 9.71 -16.83 -0.48
CA SER A 282 9.07 -17.76 -1.43
C SER A 282 8.87 -17.17 -2.83
N GLY A 283 8.90 -15.84 -2.95
CA GLY A 283 8.91 -15.10 -4.21
C GLY A 283 10.25 -15.23 -4.95
N THR A 284 10.54 -16.44 -5.44
CA THR A 284 11.78 -16.79 -6.15
C THR A 284 12.07 -15.83 -7.32
N GLY A 285 13.11 -15.00 -7.19
CA GLY A 285 13.56 -14.03 -8.21
C GLY A 285 13.34 -12.55 -7.84
N GLU A 286 12.38 -12.26 -6.97
CA GLU A 286 11.93 -10.89 -6.65
C GLU A 286 12.47 -10.35 -5.33
N GLY A 287 12.92 -11.25 -4.44
CA GLY A 287 13.63 -10.86 -3.21
C GLY A 287 14.92 -10.05 -3.45
N LYS A 288 15.45 -10.01 -4.68
CA LYS A 288 16.61 -9.18 -5.05
C LYS A 288 16.27 -7.71 -5.27
N THR A 289 15.01 -7.36 -5.54
CA THR A 289 14.59 -5.97 -5.82
C THR A 289 14.05 -5.25 -4.59
N ILE A 290 13.65 -5.99 -3.56
CA ILE A 290 13.21 -5.43 -2.28
C ILE A 290 14.44 -4.94 -1.50
N SER A 291 14.43 -3.67 -1.12
CA SER A 291 15.51 -3.04 -0.36
C SER A 291 15.80 -3.82 0.93
N SER A 292 17.08 -4.09 1.20
CA SER A 292 17.51 -4.66 2.48
C SER A 292 17.07 -3.82 3.68
N ARG A 293 16.80 -2.51 3.49
CA ARG A 293 16.24 -1.65 4.54
C ARG A 293 14.80 -2.00 4.89
N PHE A 294 14.00 -2.42 3.91
CA PHE A 294 12.64 -2.88 4.15
C PHE A 294 12.67 -4.21 4.93
N LEU A 295 13.55 -5.13 4.53
CA LEU A 295 13.78 -6.40 5.23
C LEU A 295 14.32 -6.24 6.65
N VAL A 296 15.14 -5.20 6.91
CA VAL A 296 15.70 -4.90 8.24
C VAL A 296 14.69 -4.16 9.14
N CYS A 297 13.63 -3.57 8.56
CA CYS A 297 12.55 -2.90 9.31
C CYS A 297 11.34 -3.80 9.60
N MET A 298 11.26 -4.99 8.99
CA MET A 298 10.36 -6.07 9.42
C MET A 298 10.94 -6.79 10.64
#